data_AF-A0A9N9MWE1-F1
#
_entry.id   AF-A0A9N9MWE1-F1
#
_cell.length_a   1.000
_cell.length_b   1.000
_cell.length_c   1.000
_cell.angle_alpha   90.00
_cell.angle_beta   90.00
_cell.angle_gamma   90.00
#
_symmetry.space_group_name_H-M   'P 1'
#
loop_
_entity.id
_entity.type
_entity.pdbx_description
1 polymer ?
#
loop_
_entity_poly.entity_id
_entity_poly.type
_entity_poly.pdbx_seq_one_letter_code
_entity_poly.pdbx_strand_id
1 'polypeptide(L)'
;MSSSEPQSLNYSINEEMNNNVMKKGGASEDETLDIVDPHILLENWTDSNGDESDVIHNFMQASNDEAEARLWAKRQARAEAREIRMRELERMQREQEENADRQFDMLVASSDPAWGPRGRGTSATRHRPASRRNSEDSLEDSGSGGGSLRDLKAELKDVEERFRKAMIQNAQLDNDKTAHTYQLELLKDRLEELEEENSQLKREHRDKCREFDQLQRLCQQLKNDLGAYKFELEERDRIIEEKGLVIVYGDPEKEGDPPRKALIQAENARLLEGGDGSLDVRLANFAKEKGELQDQISSLKLELEEERSRRRKSGSGSLLNGPSSDYDPDDLQREASKQLADYKFRAQKAEQDVATLQATVARLESQVIRYKTAAEVSEQSEEALKLEKRKLQREDSNNSLTDISSIDDSVSEANSY
;
A
#
# COMPACT_ATOMS: atom_id res chain seq x y z
N MET A 1 -14.13 29.06 -21.46
CA MET A 1 -14.40 27.61 -21.25
C MET A 1 -13.22 27.08 -20.46
N SER A 2 -13.28 26.61 -19.23
CA SER A 2 -14.29 26.52 -18.18
C SER A 2 -13.46 26.40 -16.90
N SER A 3 -13.72 27.24 -15.91
CA SER A 3 -13.15 27.15 -14.56
C SER A 3 -13.93 26.07 -13.79
N SER A 4 -13.24 25.17 -13.08
CA SER A 4 -13.90 24.19 -12.20
C SER A 4 -13.20 24.19 -10.83
N GLU A 5 -13.92 24.73 -9.84
CA GLU A 5 -13.65 24.64 -8.40
C GLU A 5 -13.95 23.23 -7.87
N PRO A 6 -13.28 22.76 -6.81
CA PRO A 6 -13.72 21.59 -6.07
C PRO A 6 -14.75 21.99 -5.00
N GLN A 7 -15.98 21.49 -5.14
CA GLN A 7 -17.05 21.64 -4.17
C GLN A 7 -16.85 20.73 -2.94
N SER A 8 -17.28 21.29 -1.81
CA SER A 8 -17.38 20.72 -0.47
C SER A 8 -18.13 19.39 -0.38
N LEU A 9 -17.45 18.35 0.12
CA LEU A 9 -18.04 17.09 0.59
C LEU A 9 -17.37 16.72 1.91
N ASN A 10 -17.79 17.35 3.03
CA ASN A 10 -17.30 16.98 4.36
C ASN A 10 -18.22 17.45 5.51
N TYR A 11 -19.52 17.20 5.41
CA TYR A 11 -20.45 17.57 6.49
C TYR A 11 -21.56 16.56 6.85
N SER A 12 -21.52 15.30 6.37
CA SER A 12 -22.60 14.33 6.68
C SER A 12 -22.19 13.06 7.45
N ILE A 13 -20.94 12.92 7.90
CA ILE A 13 -20.51 11.72 8.65
C ILE A 13 -20.57 11.91 10.18
N ASN A 14 -20.65 13.16 10.66
CA ASN A 14 -20.60 13.46 12.09
C ASN A 14 -21.95 13.38 12.84
N GLU A 15 -23.08 13.26 12.14
CA GLU A 15 -24.41 13.16 12.81
C GLU A 15 -24.84 11.71 13.11
N GLU A 16 -24.32 10.70 12.40
CA GLU A 16 -24.72 9.31 12.64
C GLU A 16 -24.02 8.66 13.84
N MET A 17 -22.81 9.08 14.21
CA MET A 17 -22.12 8.53 15.39
C MET A 17 -22.69 9.05 16.73
N ASN A 18 -23.37 10.21 16.72
CA ASN A 18 -23.87 10.82 17.96
C ASN A 18 -25.18 10.17 18.47
N ASN A 19 -25.91 9.46 17.59
CA ASN A 19 -27.20 8.85 17.94
C ASN A 19 -27.08 7.42 18.51
N ASN A 20 -25.91 6.78 18.43
CA ASN A 20 -25.74 5.40 18.88
C ASN A 20 -25.19 5.27 20.31
N VAL A 21 -24.64 6.36 20.88
CA VAL A 21 -24.07 6.36 22.25
C VAL A 21 -25.13 6.70 23.32
N MET A 22 -26.18 7.44 22.97
CA MET A 22 -27.22 7.87 23.93
C MET A 22 -28.30 6.81 24.22
N LYS A 23 -28.26 5.62 23.59
CA LYS A 23 -29.33 4.59 23.73
C LYS A 23 -29.02 3.46 24.73
N LYS A 24 -27.89 3.50 25.43
CA LYS A 24 -27.50 2.51 26.46
C LYS A 24 -27.33 3.10 27.88
N GLY A 25 -28.08 4.15 28.20
CA GLY A 25 -28.13 4.75 29.54
C GLY A 25 -29.51 4.62 30.16
N GLY A 26 -29.93 3.40 30.49
CA GLY A 26 -31.22 3.17 31.13
C GLY A 26 -31.31 1.77 31.72
N ALA A 27 -30.78 1.59 32.93
CA ALA A 27 -31.10 0.44 33.76
C ALA A 27 -31.25 0.92 35.20
N SER A 28 -32.44 0.66 35.72
CA SER A 28 -32.97 0.92 37.04
C SER A 28 -32.18 0.24 38.16
N GLU A 29 -32.08 0.93 39.29
CA GLU A 29 -31.70 0.39 40.60
C GLU A 29 -32.72 -0.65 41.06
N ASP A 30 -32.32 -1.93 41.12
CA ASP A 30 -32.65 -2.96 42.12
C ASP A 30 -32.40 -4.34 41.49
N GLU A 31 -31.29 -5.01 41.82
CA GLU A 31 -31.23 -6.47 41.74
C GLU A 31 -30.42 -7.03 42.90
N THR A 32 -31.12 -7.86 43.67
CA THR A 32 -30.65 -8.71 44.76
C THR A 32 -29.58 -9.69 44.29
N LEU A 33 -28.52 -9.83 45.09
CA LEU A 33 -27.44 -10.81 44.92
C LEU A 33 -27.95 -12.25 45.10
N ASP A 34 -28.26 -12.94 44.00
CA ASP A 34 -28.34 -14.40 43.99
C ASP A 34 -26.96 -14.97 43.60
N ILE A 35 -26.32 -15.61 44.58
CA ILE A 35 -25.06 -16.34 44.42
C ILE A 35 -25.35 -17.61 43.61
N VAL A 36 -24.92 -17.65 42.36
CA VAL A 36 -24.93 -18.86 41.54
C VAL A 36 -23.63 -19.64 41.77
N ASP A 37 -23.79 -20.93 42.08
CA ASP A 37 -22.76 -21.89 42.46
C ASP A 37 -21.64 -22.02 41.39
N PRO A 38 -20.33 -21.99 41.76
CA PRO A 38 -19.22 -22.01 40.80
C PRO A 38 -19.02 -23.35 40.08
N HIS A 39 -19.78 -24.39 40.44
CA HIS A 39 -19.56 -25.76 39.98
C HIS A 39 -20.32 -26.16 38.69
N ILE A 40 -21.12 -25.26 38.10
CA ILE A 40 -21.90 -25.55 36.87
C ILE A 40 -21.25 -24.94 35.60
N LEU A 41 -20.00 -24.45 35.68
CA LEU A 41 -19.26 -23.89 34.53
C LEU A 41 -18.06 -24.74 34.07
N LEU A 42 -17.91 -25.98 34.55
CA LEU A 42 -16.73 -26.81 34.29
C LEU A 42 -17.00 -28.09 33.45
N GLU A 43 -18.13 -28.22 32.78
CA GLU A 43 -18.44 -29.41 31.95
C GLU A 43 -18.46 -29.19 30.44
N ASN A 44 -18.06 -28.02 29.92
CA ASN A 44 -17.91 -27.79 28.47
C ASN A 44 -16.47 -27.48 28.03
N TRP A 45 -15.47 -27.88 28.81
CA TRP A 45 -14.06 -27.56 28.57
C TRP A 45 -13.28 -28.64 27.80
N THR A 46 -13.90 -29.22 26.77
CA THR A 46 -13.18 -30.09 25.81
C THR A 46 -13.78 -30.00 24.42
N ASP A 47 -13.53 -28.89 23.72
CA ASP A 47 -13.22 -28.91 22.27
C ASP A 47 -13.07 -27.48 21.76
N SER A 48 -11.83 -27.08 21.49
CA SER A 48 -11.38 -26.18 20.40
C SER A 48 -10.08 -25.50 20.81
N ASN A 49 -8.96 -26.06 20.35
CA ASN A 49 -7.64 -25.43 20.39
C ASN A 49 -7.56 -24.24 19.42
N GLY A 50 -8.26 -23.14 19.72
CA GLY A 50 -8.31 -21.98 18.82
C GLY A 50 -8.57 -20.59 19.40
N ASP A 51 -8.91 -20.42 20.68
CA ASP A 51 -9.58 -19.17 21.11
C ASP A 51 -8.97 -18.42 22.32
N GLU A 52 -7.87 -18.88 22.92
CA GLU A 52 -7.26 -18.10 24.03
C GLU A 52 -6.60 -16.79 23.55
N SER A 53 -6.05 -16.79 22.32
CA SER A 53 -5.43 -15.59 21.73
C SER A 53 -6.46 -14.52 21.35
N ASP A 54 -7.63 -14.93 20.87
CA ASP A 54 -8.67 -14.03 20.38
C ASP A 54 -9.41 -13.35 21.53
N VAL A 55 -9.61 -14.03 22.66
CA VAL A 55 -10.18 -13.43 23.87
C VAL A 55 -9.25 -12.35 24.45
N ILE A 56 -7.94 -12.61 24.50
CA ILE A 56 -6.96 -11.64 25.01
C ILE A 56 -6.83 -10.45 24.05
N HIS A 57 -6.82 -10.70 22.73
CA HIS A 57 -6.80 -9.65 21.71
C HIS A 57 -8.04 -8.75 21.82
N ASN A 58 -9.24 -9.34 21.91
CA ASN A 58 -10.50 -8.60 22.01
C ASN A 58 -10.59 -7.78 23.31
N PHE A 59 -10.10 -8.32 24.43
CA PHE A 59 -10.03 -7.60 25.69
C PHE A 59 -9.07 -6.41 25.64
N MET A 60 -7.87 -6.59 25.06
CA MET A 60 -6.91 -5.51 24.90
C MET A 60 -7.43 -4.40 23.98
N GLN A 61 -8.12 -4.77 22.90
CA GLN A 61 -8.73 -3.81 21.96
C GLN A 61 -9.83 -2.98 22.64
N ALA A 62 -10.75 -3.64 23.35
CA ALA A 62 -11.80 -2.95 24.10
C ALA A 62 -11.23 -2.01 25.19
N SER A 63 -10.17 -2.43 25.88
CA SER A 63 -9.49 -1.59 26.86
C SER A 63 -8.80 -0.38 26.24
N ASN A 64 -8.31 -0.49 25.00
CA ASN A 64 -7.68 0.62 24.29
C ASN A 64 -8.72 1.63 23.80
N ASP A 65 -9.84 1.15 23.26
CA ASP A 65 -10.98 1.98 22.84
C ASP A 65 -11.57 2.77 24.01
N GLU A 66 -11.69 2.15 25.19
CA GLU A 66 -12.15 2.84 26.40
C GLU A 66 -11.16 3.91 26.87
N ALA A 67 -9.85 3.65 26.78
CA ALA A 67 -8.82 4.62 27.12
C ALA A 67 -8.82 5.82 26.14
N GLU A 68 -9.03 5.58 24.85
CA GLU A 68 -9.14 6.63 23.83
C GLU A 68 -10.40 7.48 24.01
N ALA A 69 -11.54 6.87 24.32
CA ALA A 69 -12.77 7.58 24.64
C ALA A 69 -12.61 8.50 25.86
N ARG A 70 -11.90 8.03 26.90
CA ARG A 70 -11.57 8.84 28.09
C ARG A 70 -10.64 10.01 27.75
N LEU A 71 -9.62 9.80 26.91
CA LEU A 71 -8.74 10.88 26.44
C LEU A 71 -9.51 11.91 25.61
N TRP A 72 -10.41 11.47 24.73
CA TRP A 72 -11.25 12.35 23.94
C TRP A 72 -12.19 13.19 24.82
N ALA A 73 -12.84 12.58 25.81
CA ALA A 73 -13.66 13.29 26.78
C ALA A 73 -12.84 14.33 27.58
N LYS A 74 -11.60 13.99 27.95
CA LYS A 74 -10.69 14.93 28.63
C LYS A 74 -10.30 16.10 27.72
N ARG A 75 -10.06 15.86 26.42
CA ARG A 75 -9.80 16.92 25.42
C ARG A 75 -11.01 17.83 25.24
N GLN A 76 -12.21 17.28 25.16
CA GLN A 76 -13.46 18.06 25.09
C GLN A 76 -13.65 18.92 26.35
N ALA A 77 -13.51 18.34 27.55
CA ALA A 77 -13.65 19.08 28.80
C ALA A 77 -12.62 20.24 28.91
N ARG A 78 -11.39 20.04 28.44
CA ARG A 78 -10.39 21.12 28.37
C ARG A 78 -10.79 22.20 27.36
N ALA A 79 -11.28 21.82 26.18
CA ALA A 79 -11.75 22.78 25.17
C ALA A 79 -12.93 23.61 25.70
N GLU A 80 -13.91 22.99 26.37
CA GLU A 80 -15.02 23.68 27.02
C GLU A 80 -14.56 24.59 28.15
N ALA A 81 -13.59 24.15 28.97
CA ALA A 81 -13.02 24.96 30.05
C ALA A 81 -12.31 26.21 29.50
N ARG A 82 -11.56 26.09 28.41
CA ARG A 82 -10.96 27.23 27.70
C ARG A 82 -12.04 28.20 27.20
N GLU A 83 -13.12 27.67 26.63
CA GLU A 83 -14.21 28.48 26.10
C GLU A 83 -14.96 29.25 27.20
N ILE A 84 -15.24 28.61 28.34
CA ILE A 84 -15.86 29.24 29.50
C ILE A 84 -14.97 30.37 30.03
N ARG A 85 -13.67 30.08 30.20
CA ARG A 85 -12.70 31.05 30.70
C ARG A 85 -12.52 32.25 29.77
N MET A 86 -12.56 32.03 28.45
CA MET A 86 -12.54 33.11 27.44
C MET A 86 -13.78 34.00 27.54
N ARG A 87 -14.98 33.42 27.73
CA ARG A 87 -16.21 34.21 27.92
C ARG A 87 -16.21 35.01 29.21
N GLU A 88 -15.67 34.45 30.29
CA GLU A 88 -15.56 35.16 31.57
C GLU A 88 -14.58 36.33 31.49
N LEU A 89 -13.48 36.14 30.77
CA LEU A 89 -12.52 37.18 30.41
C LEU A 89 -13.16 38.37 29.69
N GLU A 90 -13.92 38.07 28.62
CA GLU A 90 -14.60 39.07 27.82
C GLU A 90 -15.65 39.82 28.65
N ARG A 91 -16.34 39.10 29.55
CA ARG A 91 -17.25 39.71 30.51
C ARG A 91 -16.50 40.65 31.46
N MET A 92 -15.35 40.24 31.99
CA MET A 92 -14.58 41.08 32.90
C MET A 92 -14.02 42.33 32.24
N GLN A 93 -13.52 42.22 31.00
CA GLN A 93 -13.12 43.39 30.22
C GLN A 93 -14.30 44.34 30.00
N ARG A 94 -15.47 43.82 29.60
CA ARG A 94 -16.67 44.64 29.38
C ARG A 94 -17.15 45.33 30.66
N GLU A 95 -17.18 44.62 31.79
CA GLU A 95 -17.56 45.19 33.08
C GLU A 95 -16.56 46.25 33.58
N GLN A 96 -15.26 46.07 33.31
CA GLN A 96 -14.23 47.06 33.65
C GLN A 96 -14.30 48.30 32.75
N GLU A 97 -14.54 48.14 31.44
CA GLU A 97 -14.79 49.25 30.53
C GLU A 97 -16.02 50.06 30.99
N GLU A 98 -17.13 49.39 31.30
CA GLU A 98 -18.31 50.05 31.86
C GLU A 98 -18.03 50.76 33.19
N ASN A 99 -17.20 50.18 34.06
CA ASN A 99 -16.85 50.78 35.35
C ASN A 99 -15.88 51.97 35.18
N ALA A 100 -14.95 51.89 34.23
CA ALA A 100 -14.07 53.00 33.86
C ALA A 100 -14.88 54.17 33.29
N ASP A 101 -15.87 53.88 32.43
CA ASP A 101 -16.80 54.87 31.89
C ASP A 101 -17.65 55.50 33.00
N ARG A 102 -18.19 54.71 33.95
CA ARG A 102 -18.93 55.23 35.12
C ARG A 102 -18.08 56.10 36.02
N GLN A 103 -16.82 55.73 36.26
CA GLN A 103 -15.88 56.53 37.05
C GLN A 103 -15.49 57.82 36.33
N PHE A 104 -15.36 57.77 35.00
CA PHE A 104 -15.13 58.95 34.16
C PHE A 104 -16.34 59.91 34.22
N ASP A 105 -17.56 59.40 34.03
CA ASP A 105 -18.79 60.19 34.11
C ASP A 105 -19.01 60.81 35.50
N MET A 106 -18.73 60.08 36.58
CA MET A 106 -18.85 60.59 37.95
C MET A 106 -17.85 61.72 38.24
N LEU A 107 -16.64 61.63 37.69
CA LEU A 107 -15.62 62.67 37.83
C LEU A 107 -15.92 63.91 36.98
N VAL A 108 -16.47 63.72 35.78
CA VAL A 108 -16.95 64.80 34.91
C VAL A 108 -18.12 65.52 35.59
N ALA A 109 -19.08 64.78 36.16
CA ALA A 109 -20.19 65.33 36.92
C ALA A 109 -19.77 66.06 38.21
N SER A 110 -18.63 65.68 38.81
CA SER A 110 -18.09 66.32 40.02
C SER A 110 -17.24 67.56 39.74
N SER A 111 -16.88 67.83 38.49
CA SER A 111 -16.13 69.05 38.09
C SER A 111 -17.03 70.26 37.78
N ASP A 112 -18.36 70.13 37.82
CA ASP A 112 -19.30 71.22 37.58
C ASP A 112 -19.82 71.84 38.90
N PRO A 113 -19.50 73.10 39.23
CA PRO A 113 -20.14 73.81 40.32
C PRO A 113 -21.53 74.33 39.90
N ALA A 114 -22.56 73.58 40.30
CA ALA A 114 -23.94 73.98 40.58
C ALA A 114 -24.61 75.06 39.70
N TRP A 115 -25.56 74.66 38.84
CA TRP A 115 -26.85 75.37 38.62
C TRP A 115 -27.95 74.41 38.12
N GLY A 116 -28.79 73.92 39.05
CA GLY A 116 -30.24 73.65 38.90
C GLY A 116 -30.76 72.56 37.92
N PRO A 117 -31.82 71.80 38.29
CA PRO A 117 -32.41 70.79 37.42
C PRO A 117 -33.30 71.41 36.33
N ARG A 118 -33.03 71.12 35.05
CA ARG A 118 -33.99 71.35 33.96
C ARG A 118 -34.15 70.10 33.11
N GLY A 119 -35.36 69.55 33.16
CA GLY A 119 -35.77 68.43 32.33
C GLY A 119 -35.90 68.79 30.85
N ARG A 120 -35.74 67.74 30.05
CA ARG A 120 -36.44 67.39 28.80
C ARG A 120 -36.67 68.53 27.79
N GLY A 121 -35.91 68.48 26.69
CA GLY A 121 -36.19 69.21 25.45
C GLY A 121 -35.44 68.60 24.28
N THR A 122 -36.18 68.13 23.29
CA THR A 122 -35.73 67.52 22.04
C THR A 122 -35.11 68.52 21.05
N SER A 123 -34.27 68.00 20.16
CA SER A 123 -34.12 68.40 18.74
C SER A 123 -33.13 69.53 18.37
N ALA A 124 -32.12 69.07 17.62
CA ALA A 124 -31.66 69.59 16.32
C ALA A 124 -30.92 70.93 16.17
N THR A 125 -29.86 70.82 15.35
CA THR A 125 -29.33 71.79 14.38
C THR A 125 -28.27 72.80 14.86
N ARG A 126 -27.04 72.48 14.44
CA ARG A 126 -26.02 73.31 13.75
C ARG A 126 -26.12 74.84 13.96
N HIS A 127 -25.04 75.45 14.45
CA HIS A 127 -24.09 76.24 13.65
C HIS A 127 -23.13 77.10 14.51
N ARG A 128 -21.88 77.16 14.04
CA ARG A 128 -20.84 78.20 14.18
C ARG A 128 -19.97 78.29 15.46
N PRO A 129 -18.64 78.41 15.31
CA PRO A 129 -17.75 78.83 16.40
C PRO A 129 -17.77 80.35 16.51
N ALA A 130 -18.06 80.86 17.71
CA ALA A 130 -17.96 82.28 18.02
C ALA A 130 -16.78 82.51 18.95
N SER A 131 -15.67 82.97 18.36
CA SER A 131 -14.60 83.67 19.05
C SER A 131 -15.17 84.87 19.82
N ARG A 132 -15.14 84.81 21.16
CA ARG A 132 -15.16 85.96 22.07
C ARG A 132 -14.27 85.60 23.27
N ARG A 133 -13.06 86.16 23.30
CA ARG A 133 -12.65 87.19 24.28
C ARG A 133 -12.83 86.73 25.73
N ASN A 134 -11.75 86.24 26.34
CA ASN A 134 -11.56 86.37 27.79
C ASN A 134 -10.18 86.97 28.03
N SER A 135 -10.16 88.30 28.11
CA SER A 135 -9.05 89.12 28.55
C SER A 135 -8.93 89.06 30.07
N GLU A 136 -7.69 89.08 30.56
CA GLU A 136 -7.29 89.39 31.92
C GLU A 136 -8.13 90.51 32.54
N ASP A 137 -8.64 90.26 33.75
CA ASP A 137 -8.89 91.30 34.73
C ASP A 137 -8.19 90.88 36.03
N SER A 138 -6.95 91.36 36.17
CA SER A 138 -6.19 91.36 37.41
C SER A 138 -6.67 92.52 38.27
N LEU A 139 -7.25 92.22 39.42
CA LEU A 139 -7.25 93.12 40.56
C LEU A 139 -6.53 92.41 41.72
N GLU A 140 -5.35 92.90 42.05
CA GLU A 140 -4.56 92.47 43.20
C GLU A 140 -5.18 92.94 44.54
N ASP A 141 -4.74 92.24 45.58
CA ASP A 141 -4.42 92.77 46.92
C ASP A 141 -5.49 92.71 48.02
N SER A 142 -5.37 91.68 48.89
CA SER A 142 -4.97 91.93 50.28
C SER A 142 -4.66 90.61 51.02
N GLY A 143 -3.39 90.41 51.38
CA GLY A 143 -2.97 89.44 52.40
C GLY A 143 -1.75 88.61 52.01
N SER A 144 -0.61 88.90 52.64
CA SER A 144 0.72 88.29 52.53
C SER A 144 0.76 86.79 52.87
N GLY A 145 0.04 85.97 52.09
CA GLY A 145 -0.14 84.53 52.24
C GLY A 145 -0.91 83.88 51.08
N GLY A 146 -1.52 84.68 50.19
CA GLY A 146 -2.29 84.18 49.04
C GLY A 146 -1.47 83.54 47.91
N GLY A 147 -0.21 83.94 47.73
CA GLY A 147 0.73 83.30 46.79
C GLY A 147 1.10 81.88 47.23
N SER A 148 1.54 81.74 48.49
CA SER A 148 1.82 80.43 49.10
C SER A 148 0.61 79.50 49.08
N LEU A 149 -0.61 80.01 49.29
CA LEU A 149 -1.83 79.20 49.19
C LEU A 149 -2.19 78.83 47.74
N ARG A 150 -1.92 79.68 46.75
CA ARG A 150 -2.11 79.36 45.33
C ARG A 150 -1.09 78.33 44.84
N ASP A 151 0.16 78.45 45.26
CA ASP A 151 1.24 77.52 44.91
C ASP A 151 1.01 76.15 45.53
N LEU A 152 0.59 76.09 46.81
CA LEU A 152 0.18 74.84 47.46
C LEU A 152 -1.04 74.21 46.80
N LYS A 153 -1.99 75.00 46.27
CA LYS A 153 -3.14 74.49 45.50
C LYS A 153 -2.70 73.94 44.13
N ALA A 154 -1.72 74.56 43.49
CA ALA A 154 -1.16 74.07 42.23
C ALA A 154 -0.38 72.76 42.44
N GLU A 155 0.45 72.70 43.49
CA GLU A 155 1.19 71.49 43.86
C GLU A 155 0.27 70.35 44.28
N LEU A 156 -0.81 70.65 45.03
CA LEU A 156 -1.86 69.69 45.34
C LEU A 156 -2.50 69.14 44.07
N LYS A 157 -2.85 70.01 43.11
CA LYS A 157 -3.44 69.61 41.82
C LYS A 157 -2.47 68.76 40.99
N ASP A 158 -1.18 69.09 40.98
CA ASP A 158 -0.16 68.31 40.27
C ASP A 158 0.03 66.92 40.90
N VAL A 159 0.01 66.83 42.23
CA VAL A 159 0.05 65.55 42.96
C VAL A 159 -1.22 64.73 42.71
N GLU A 160 -2.39 65.36 42.72
CA GLU A 160 -3.67 64.74 42.37
C GLU A 160 -3.67 64.20 40.93
N GLU A 161 -3.13 64.96 39.97
CA GLU A 161 -3.03 64.52 38.57
C GLU A 161 -2.02 63.36 38.40
N ARG A 162 -0.89 63.39 39.11
CA ARG A 162 0.07 62.28 39.13
C ARG A 162 -0.52 61.02 39.76
N PHE A 163 -1.25 61.16 40.87
CA PHE A 163 -1.95 60.06 41.50
C PHE A 163 -3.00 59.46 40.57
N ARG A 164 -3.79 60.30 39.88
CA ARG A 164 -4.74 59.87 38.86
C ARG A 164 -4.05 59.09 37.73
N LYS A 165 -2.93 59.59 37.19
CA LYS A 165 -2.16 58.89 36.14
C LYS A 165 -1.64 57.54 36.63
N ALA A 166 -1.10 57.48 37.85
CA ALA A 166 -0.62 56.24 38.45
C ALA A 166 -1.76 55.23 38.66
N MET A 167 -2.94 55.68 39.09
CA MET A 167 -4.12 54.81 39.25
C MET A 167 -4.60 54.24 37.91
N ILE A 168 -4.66 55.06 36.85
CA ILE A 168 -5.02 54.60 35.50
C ILE A 168 -3.99 53.59 34.98
N GLN A 169 -2.70 53.88 35.16
CA GLN A 169 -1.63 52.98 34.75
C GLN A 169 -1.65 51.66 35.53
N ASN A 170 -1.93 51.70 36.84
CA ASN A 170 -2.03 50.51 37.66
C ASN A 170 -3.22 49.62 37.21
N ALA A 171 -4.37 50.22 36.91
CA ALA A 171 -5.51 49.51 36.34
C ALA A 171 -5.17 48.88 34.98
N GLN A 172 -4.44 49.59 34.11
CA GLN A 172 -3.97 49.04 32.84
C GLN A 172 -3.04 47.83 33.04
N LEU A 173 -2.10 47.93 33.98
CA LEU A 173 -1.17 46.83 34.28
C LEU A 173 -1.88 45.61 34.84
N ASP A 174 -2.92 45.79 35.67
CA ASP A 174 -3.74 44.68 36.15
C ASP A 174 -4.50 44.00 35.01
N ASN A 175 -4.98 44.77 34.02
CA ASN A 175 -5.63 44.22 32.82
C ASN A 175 -4.65 43.43 31.95
N ASP A 176 -3.46 43.98 31.68
CA ASP A 176 -2.42 43.31 30.89
C ASP A 176 -1.92 42.04 31.59
N LYS A 177 -1.72 42.09 32.92
CA LYS A 177 -1.37 40.92 33.73
C LYS A 177 -2.43 39.84 33.65
N THR A 178 -3.69 40.23 33.74
CA THR A 178 -4.84 39.33 33.64
C THR A 178 -4.86 38.69 32.25
N ALA A 179 -4.80 39.48 31.17
CA ALA A 179 -4.75 39.00 29.79
C ALA A 179 -3.57 38.02 29.53
N HIS A 180 -2.36 38.34 29.98
CA HIS A 180 -1.20 37.45 29.82
C HIS A 180 -1.32 36.17 30.65
N THR A 181 -1.94 36.22 31.82
CA THR A 181 -2.20 35.02 32.63
C THR A 181 -3.07 34.03 31.85
N TYR A 182 -4.10 34.51 31.16
CA TYR A 182 -4.94 33.65 30.31
C TYR A 182 -4.22 33.11 29.09
N GLN A 183 -3.39 33.92 28.43
CA GLN A 183 -2.55 33.43 27.34
C GLN A 183 -1.64 32.29 27.81
N LEU A 184 -1.04 32.40 28.99
CA LEU A 184 -0.22 31.34 29.58
C LEU A 184 -1.02 30.07 29.86
N GLU A 185 -2.24 30.19 30.38
CA GLU A 185 -3.10 29.03 30.63
C GLU A 185 -3.51 28.33 29.34
N LEU A 186 -3.91 29.08 28.30
CA LEU A 186 -4.25 28.53 27.00
C LEU A 186 -3.05 27.80 26.36
N LEU A 187 -1.85 28.39 26.45
CA LEU A 187 -0.63 27.77 25.95
C LEU A 187 -0.25 26.51 26.73
N LYS A 188 -0.42 26.49 28.06
CA LYS A 188 -0.21 25.29 28.88
C LYS A 188 -1.14 24.17 28.47
N ASP A 189 -2.42 24.45 28.34
CA ASP A 189 -3.36 23.42 27.90
C ASP A 189 -2.99 22.92 26.49
N ARG A 190 -2.54 23.81 25.59
CA ARG A 190 -2.15 23.42 24.22
C ARG A 190 -0.90 22.55 24.22
N LEU A 191 0.06 22.83 25.11
CA LEU A 191 1.22 21.97 25.31
C LEU A 191 0.81 20.59 25.81
N GLU A 192 -0.10 20.50 26.79
CA GLU A 192 -0.60 19.21 27.27
C GLU A 192 -1.28 18.40 26.16
N GLU A 193 -2.10 19.03 25.32
CA GLU A 193 -2.72 18.36 24.17
C GLU A 193 -1.67 17.82 23.19
N LEU A 194 -0.66 18.63 22.85
CA LEU A 194 0.42 18.22 21.95
C LEU A 194 1.25 17.07 22.54
N GLU A 195 1.48 17.07 23.86
CA GLU A 195 2.17 15.97 24.55
C GLU A 195 1.37 14.68 24.53
N GLU A 196 0.05 14.75 24.72
CA GLU A 196 -0.87 13.62 24.61
C GLU A 196 -0.93 13.09 23.16
N GLU A 197 -1.05 13.96 22.16
CA GLU A 197 -1.00 13.62 20.73
C GLU A 197 0.33 12.96 20.35
N ASN A 198 1.47 13.51 20.81
CA ASN A 198 2.79 12.95 20.56
C ASN A 198 2.95 11.55 21.18
N SER A 199 2.43 11.38 22.40
CA SER A 199 2.46 10.08 23.10
C SER A 199 1.61 9.03 22.39
N GLN A 200 0.46 9.43 21.85
CA GLN A 200 -0.42 8.57 21.04
C GLN A 200 0.26 8.19 19.72
N LEU A 201 0.77 9.16 18.95
CA LEU A 201 1.48 8.91 17.69
C LEU A 201 2.68 7.97 17.88
N LYS A 202 3.41 8.09 19.00
CA LYS A 202 4.50 7.16 19.34
C LYS A 202 4.02 5.74 19.61
N ARG A 203 2.81 5.55 20.18
CA ARG A 203 2.22 4.21 20.38
C ARG A 203 1.82 3.62 19.04
N GLU A 204 1.04 4.36 18.25
CA GLU A 204 0.60 3.96 16.92
C GLU A 204 1.78 3.59 16.01
N HIS A 205 2.85 4.39 16.02
CA HIS A 205 4.07 4.06 15.28
C HIS A 205 4.66 2.72 15.72
N ARG A 206 4.75 2.45 17.03
CA ARG A 206 5.26 1.14 17.52
C ARG A 206 4.37 -0.01 17.09
N ASP A 207 3.05 0.16 17.10
CA ASP A 207 2.12 -0.88 16.69
C ASP A 207 2.18 -1.12 15.18
N LYS A 208 2.28 -0.06 14.36
CA LYS A 208 2.53 -0.17 12.92
C LYS A 208 3.87 -0.86 12.60
N CYS A 209 4.92 -0.60 13.38
CA CYS A 209 6.18 -1.35 13.24
C CYS A 209 5.98 -2.84 13.54
N ARG A 210 5.23 -3.20 14.59
CA ARG A 210 4.94 -4.61 14.93
C ARG A 210 4.14 -5.30 13.83
N GLU A 211 3.10 -4.65 13.30
CA GLU A 211 2.33 -5.15 12.15
C GLU A 211 3.21 -5.35 10.92
N PHE A 212 4.10 -4.39 10.63
CA PHE A 212 5.05 -4.49 9.52
C PHE A 212 5.97 -5.70 9.69
N ASP A 213 6.55 -5.90 10.88
CA ASP A 213 7.42 -7.05 11.16
C ASP A 213 6.69 -8.40 11.07
N GLN A 214 5.39 -8.44 11.41
CA GLN A 214 4.55 -9.62 11.24
C GLN A 214 4.28 -9.90 9.76
N LEU A 215 3.87 -8.87 8.99
CA LEU A 215 3.66 -8.97 7.55
C LEU A 215 4.93 -9.37 6.81
N GLN A 216 6.08 -8.86 7.22
CA GLN A 216 7.37 -9.23 6.65
C GLN A 216 7.67 -10.73 6.86
N ARG A 217 7.40 -11.26 8.07
CA ARG A 217 7.55 -12.70 8.36
C ARG A 217 6.60 -13.54 7.51
N LEU A 218 5.34 -13.16 7.40
CA LEU A 218 4.35 -13.86 6.58
C LEU A 218 4.73 -13.84 5.10
N CYS A 219 5.18 -12.69 4.58
CA CYS A 219 5.70 -12.58 3.22
C CYS A 219 6.88 -13.51 2.98
N GLN A 220 7.80 -13.64 3.94
CA GLN A 220 8.94 -14.54 3.82
C GLN A 220 8.50 -16.01 3.81
N GLN A 221 7.55 -16.38 4.66
CA GLN A 221 6.98 -17.73 4.68
C GLN A 221 6.33 -18.07 3.34
N LEU A 222 5.46 -17.19 2.81
CA LEU A 222 4.83 -17.40 1.51
C LEU A 222 5.83 -17.52 0.35
N LYS A 223 6.95 -16.78 0.40
CA LYS A 223 8.04 -16.93 -0.58
C LYS A 223 8.69 -18.30 -0.49
N ASN A 224 8.93 -18.80 0.72
CA ASN A 224 9.51 -20.12 0.93
C ASN A 224 8.55 -21.21 0.43
N ASP A 225 7.26 -21.12 0.77
CA ASP A 225 6.23 -22.07 0.33
C ASP A 225 6.09 -22.07 -1.19
N LEU A 226 6.07 -20.89 -1.82
CA LEU A 226 6.06 -20.76 -3.27
C LEU A 226 7.30 -21.42 -3.92
N GLY A 227 8.48 -21.26 -3.29
CA GLY A 227 9.70 -21.93 -3.74
C GLY A 227 9.59 -23.45 -3.65
N ALA A 228 9.06 -23.98 -2.55
CA ALA A 228 8.84 -25.40 -2.37
C ALA A 228 7.86 -25.96 -3.41
N TYR A 229 6.71 -25.31 -3.61
CA TYR A 229 5.72 -25.76 -4.61
C TYR A 229 6.26 -25.71 -6.04
N LYS A 230 7.07 -24.71 -6.39
CA LYS A 230 7.75 -24.65 -7.69
C LYS A 230 8.72 -25.81 -7.86
N PHE A 231 9.55 -26.08 -6.85
CA PHE A 231 10.48 -27.20 -6.87
C PHE A 231 9.75 -28.54 -7.06
N GLU A 232 8.68 -28.78 -6.29
CA GLU A 232 7.89 -30.01 -6.45
C GLU A 232 7.23 -30.12 -7.83
N LEU A 233 6.80 -29.01 -8.42
CA LEU A 233 6.21 -29.01 -9.76
C LEU A 233 7.27 -29.33 -10.82
N GLU A 234 8.44 -28.71 -10.74
CA GLU A 234 9.58 -28.99 -11.61
C GLU A 234 10.06 -30.44 -11.49
N GLU A 235 10.05 -31.00 -10.27
CA GLU A 235 10.37 -32.41 -10.04
C GLU A 235 9.32 -33.33 -10.66
N ARG A 236 8.02 -33.02 -10.52
CA ARG A 236 6.93 -33.75 -11.19
C ARG A 236 7.09 -33.72 -12.71
N ASP A 237 7.35 -32.55 -13.28
CA ASP A 237 7.54 -32.38 -14.73
C ASP A 237 8.76 -33.15 -15.23
N ARG A 238 9.87 -33.11 -14.49
CA ARG A 238 11.07 -33.91 -14.80
C ARG A 238 10.78 -35.41 -14.80
N ILE A 239 10.05 -35.91 -13.80
CA ILE A 239 9.67 -37.33 -13.74
C ILE A 239 8.76 -37.70 -14.91
N ILE A 240 7.80 -36.84 -15.27
CA ILE A 240 6.92 -37.03 -16.44
C ILE A 240 7.76 -37.17 -17.71
N GLU A 241 8.71 -36.28 -17.93
CA GLU A 241 9.64 -36.32 -19.08
C GLU A 241 10.52 -37.58 -19.07
N GLU A 242 11.13 -37.92 -17.93
CA GLU A 242 11.96 -39.12 -17.79
C GLU A 242 11.20 -40.43 -18.08
N LYS A 243 9.91 -40.47 -17.74
CA LYS A 243 9.03 -41.61 -18.06
C LYS A 243 8.52 -41.57 -19.51
N GLY A 244 8.91 -40.57 -20.30
CA GLY A 244 8.48 -40.40 -21.68
C GLY A 244 6.97 -40.16 -21.80
N LEU A 245 6.37 -39.55 -20.78
CA LEU A 245 4.95 -39.19 -20.78
C LEU A 245 4.77 -37.78 -21.33
N VAL A 246 3.65 -37.54 -21.98
CA VAL A 246 3.24 -36.24 -22.51
C VAL A 246 1.79 -35.97 -22.14
N ILE A 247 1.48 -34.69 -21.89
CA ILE A 247 0.12 -34.25 -21.60
C ILE A 247 -0.60 -34.03 -22.93
N VAL A 248 -1.68 -34.76 -23.15
CA VAL A 248 -2.60 -34.56 -24.27
C VAL A 248 -3.86 -33.88 -23.78
N TYR A 249 -4.28 -32.88 -24.55
CA TYR A 249 -5.50 -32.13 -24.31
C TYR A 249 -6.64 -32.78 -25.11
N GLY A 250 -7.66 -33.24 -24.41
CA GLY A 250 -8.92 -33.69 -24.98
C GLY A 250 -9.94 -32.56 -25.03
N ASP A 251 -10.98 -32.78 -25.83
CA ASP A 251 -12.08 -31.83 -25.95
C ASP A 251 -12.80 -31.64 -24.60
N PRO A 252 -13.24 -30.41 -24.29
CA PRO A 252 -14.04 -30.16 -23.10
C PRO A 252 -15.41 -30.86 -23.22
N GLU A 253 -15.94 -31.36 -22.10
CA GLU A 253 -17.26 -32.05 -22.11
C GLU A 253 -18.42 -31.09 -22.37
N LYS A 254 -18.25 -29.82 -22.01
CA LYS A 254 -19.23 -28.76 -22.20
C LYS A 254 -18.55 -27.49 -22.66
N GLU A 255 -19.30 -26.67 -23.40
CA GLU A 255 -18.84 -25.36 -23.85
C GLU A 255 -18.57 -24.46 -22.63
N GLY A 256 -17.29 -24.11 -22.41
CA GLY A 256 -16.83 -23.32 -21.26
C GLY A 256 -15.96 -24.09 -20.24
N ASP A 257 -15.92 -25.43 -20.30
CA ASP A 257 -15.04 -26.22 -19.43
C ASP A 257 -13.58 -26.18 -19.92
N PRO A 258 -12.59 -26.28 -19.02
CA PRO A 258 -11.20 -26.45 -19.42
C PRO A 258 -11.01 -27.79 -20.16
N PRO A 259 -10.14 -27.83 -21.18
CA PRO A 259 -9.87 -29.06 -21.92
C PRO A 259 -9.37 -30.16 -20.98
N ARG A 260 -9.87 -31.38 -21.17
CA ARG A 260 -9.47 -32.54 -20.38
C ARG A 260 -7.97 -32.79 -20.58
N LYS A 261 -7.25 -33.14 -19.53
CA LYS A 261 -5.82 -33.43 -19.60
C LYS A 261 -5.60 -34.91 -19.27
N ALA A 262 -4.86 -35.60 -20.12
CA ALA A 262 -4.45 -36.98 -19.87
C ALA A 262 -2.93 -37.09 -20.06
N LEU A 263 -2.28 -37.87 -19.18
CA LEU A 263 -0.88 -38.24 -19.32
C LEU A 263 -0.82 -39.57 -20.08
N ILE A 264 -0.16 -39.58 -21.24
CA ILE A 264 0.05 -40.78 -22.04
C ILE A 264 1.50 -40.87 -22.52
N GLN A 265 1.94 -42.06 -22.89
CA GLN A 265 3.29 -42.26 -23.42
C GLN A 265 3.46 -41.54 -24.77
N ALA A 266 4.61 -40.91 -24.98
CA ALA A 266 4.91 -40.09 -26.15
C ALA A 266 4.73 -40.85 -27.48
N GLU A 267 5.04 -42.15 -27.49
CA GLU A 267 4.81 -43.02 -28.65
C GLU A 267 3.31 -43.15 -28.99
N ASN A 268 2.47 -43.34 -27.98
CA ASN A 268 1.02 -43.42 -28.16
C ASN A 268 0.43 -42.09 -28.61
N ALA A 269 0.94 -40.97 -28.09
CA ALA A 269 0.54 -39.64 -28.53
C ALA A 269 0.83 -39.43 -30.04
N ARG A 270 2.02 -39.82 -30.50
CA ARG A 270 2.40 -39.75 -31.93
C ARG A 270 1.53 -40.63 -32.82
N LEU A 271 1.16 -41.83 -32.36
CA LEU A 271 0.23 -42.69 -33.10
C LEU A 271 -1.15 -42.03 -33.28
N LEU A 272 -1.56 -41.21 -32.31
CA LEU A 272 -2.83 -40.50 -32.34
C LEU A 272 -2.76 -39.19 -33.15
N GLU A 273 -1.59 -38.57 -33.34
CA GLU A 273 -1.46 -37.31 -34.11
C GLU A 273 -1.88 -37.42 -35.58
N GLY A 274 -1.83 -38.62 -36.18
CA GLY A 274 -2.17 -38.82 -37.59
C GLY A 274 -3.65 -38.94 -37.93
N GLY A 275 -4.55 -38.91 -36.94
CA GLY A 275 -5.99 -39.09 -37.14
C GLY A 275 -6.79 -37.79 -37.00
N ASP A 276 -7.77 -37.58 -37.88
CA ASP A 276 -8.74 -36.49 -37.73
C ASP A 276 -9.80 -36.84 -36.67
N GLY A 277 -10.20 -35.83 -35.88
CA GLY A 277 -11.28 -35.92 -34.90
C GLY A 277 -10.83 -36.09 -33.44
N SER A 278 -11.81 -36.23 -32.55
CA SER A 278 -11.56 -36.37 -31.11
C SER A 278 -10.71 -37.61 -30.79
N LEU A 279 -10.11 -37.65 -29.60
CA LEU A 279 -9.32 -38.79 -29.16
C LEU A 279 -10.11 -40.11 -29.26
N ASP A 280 -11.38 -40.08 -28.86
CA ASP A 280 -12.25 -41.25 -28.90
C ASP A 280 -12.53 -41.72 -30.34
N VAL A 281 -12.72 -40.78 -31.27
CA VAL A 281 -12.89 -41.08 -32.71
C VAL A 281 -11.63 -41.73 -33.28
N ARG A 282 -10.46 -41.19 -32.94
CA ARG A 282 -9.16 -41.75 -33.38
C ARG A 282 -8.95 -43.17 -32.84
N LEU A 283 -9.24 -43.41 -31.57
CA LEU A 283 -9.13 -44.73 -30.95
C LEU A 283 -10.10 -45.74 -31.59
N ALA A 284 -11.33 -45.32 -31.89
CA ALA A 284 -12.32 -46.16 -32.56
C ALA A 284 -11.87 -46.56 -33.98
N ASN A 285 -11.32 -45.62 -34.75
CA ASN A 285 -10.78 -45.89 -36.08
C ASN A 285 -9.62 -46.88 -36.03
N PHE A 286 -8.68 -46.69 -35.09
CA PHE A 286 -7.54 -47.60 -34.91
C PHE A 286 -7.98 -49.01 -34.53
N ALA A 287 -9.00 -49.14 -33.67
CA ALA A 287 -9.57 -50.43 -33.29
C ALA A 287 -10.23 -51.14 -34.49
N LYS A 288 -10.92 -50.39 -35.36
CA LYS A 288 -11.54 -50.90 -36.57
C LYS A 288 -10.49 -51.40 -37.57
N GLU A 289 -9.48 -50.59 -37.88
CA GLU A 289 -8.40 -50.96 -38.81
C GLU A 289 -7.63 -52.20 -38.30
N LYS A 290 -7.36 -52.27 -36.99
CA LYS A 290 -6.80 -53.47 -36.37
C LYS A 290 -7.66 -54.72 -36.61
N GLY A 291 -8.98 -54.59 -36.51
CA GLY A 291 -9.92 -55.67 -36.80
C GLY A 291 -9.86 -56.12 -38.25
N GLU A 292 -9.91 -55.17 -39.19
CA GLU A 292 -9.82 -55.45 -40.63
C GLU A 292 -8.51 -56.17 -41.00
N LEU A 293 -7.38 -55.74 -40.43
CA LEU A 293 -6.09 -56.42 -40.63
C LEU A 293 -6.06 -57.83 -40.00
N GLN A 294 -6.69 -58.03 -38.85
CA GLN A 294 -6.81 -59.36 -38.24
C GLN A 294 -7.66 -60.31 -39.10
N ASP A 295 -8.74 -59.81 -39.70
CA ASP A 295 -9.58 -60.57 -40.62
C ASP A 295 -8.81 -60.93 -41.90
N GLN A 296 -8.05 -59.98 -42.47
CA GLN A 296 -7.17 -60.25 -43.62
C GLN A 296 -6.12 -61.31 -43.29
N ILE A 297 -5.45 -61.23 -42.12
CA ILE A 297 -4.49 -62.25 -41.68
C ILE A 297 -5.17 -63.61 -41.54
N SER A 298 -6.39 -63.66 -41.03
CA SER A 298 -7.14 -64.91 -40.86
C SER A 298 -7.54 -65.51 -42.22
N SER A 299 -7.98 -64.67 -43.15
CA SER A 299 -8.32 -65.05 -44.53
C SER A 299 -7.08 -65.57 -45.27
N LEU A 300 -5.95 -64.86 -45.22
CA LEU A 300 -4.68 -65.29 -45.83
C LEU A 300 -4.15 -66.59 -45.21
N LYS A 301 -4.33 -66.79 -43.90
CA LYS A 301 -3.99 -68.06 -43.24
C LYS A 301 -4.86 -69.21 -43.75
N LEU A 302 -6.16 -68.97 -43.93
CA LEU A 302 -7.08 -69.97 -44.48
C LEU A 302 -6.71 -70.32 -45.91
N GLU A 303 -6.45 -69.32 -46.76
CA GLU A 303 -6.03 -69.49 -48.14
C GLU A 303 -4.68 -70.23 -48.23
N LEU A 304 -3.73 -69.92 -47.35
CA LEU A 304 -2.46 -70.65 -47.24
C LEU A 304 -2.68 -72.12 -46.83
N GLU A 305 -3.58 -72.41 -45.89
CA GLU A 305 -3.88 -73.78 -45.46
C GLU A 305 -4.64 -74.54 -46.57
N GLU A 306 -5.55 -73.88 -47.28
CA GLU A 306 -6.21 -74.43 -48.46
C GLU A 306 -5.18 -74.78 -49.55
N GLU A 307 -4.22 -73.90 -49.82
CA GLU A 307 -3.19 -74.14 -50.84
C GLU A 307 -2.19 -75.22 -50.41
N ARG A 308 -1.84 -75.28 -49.11
CA ARG A 308 -1.10 -76.42 -48.53
C ARG A 308 -1.88 -77.72 -48.64
N SER A 309 -3.19 -77.69 -48.40
CA SER A 309 -4.06 -78.86 -48.52
C SER A 309 -4.22 -79.31 -49.98
N ARG A 310 -4.26 -78.38 -50.94
CA ARG A 310 -4.23 -78.65 -52.39
C ARG A 310 -2.90 -79.26 -52.81
N ARG A 311 -1.76 -78.76 -52.31
CA ARG A 311 -0.46 -79.40 -52.53
C ARG A 311 -0.38 -80.81 -51.92
N ARG A 312 -0.97 -81.04 -50.73
CA ARG A 312 -1.08 -82.40 -50.15
C ARG A 312 -1.99 -83.32 -50.95
N LYS A 313 -3.10 -82.81 -51.51
CA LYS A 313 -3.98 -83.55 -52.45
C LYS A 313 -3.35 -83.79 -53.81
N SER A 314 -2.48 -82.90 -54.28
CA SER A 314 -1.67 -83.08 -55.49
C SER A 314 -0.45 -83.99 -55.29
N GLY A 315 -0.10 -84.30 -54.04
CA GLY A 315 1.00 -85.21 -53.68
C GLY A 315 0.65 -86.71 -53.76
N SER A 316 -0.56 -87.07 -54.18
CA SER A 316 -0.98 -88.46 -54.38
C SER A 316 -1.66 -88.64 -55.73
N GLY A 317 -0.85 -88.65 -56.79
CA GLY A 317 -1.26 -89.18 -58.10
C GLY A 317 -1.60 -88.13 -59.14
N SER A 318 -0.59 -87.49 -59.73
CA SER A 318 -0.69 -87.03 -61.12
C SER A 318 0.71 -86.89 -61.71
N LEU A 319 1.07 -87.85 -62.54
CA LEU A 319 2.18 -87.72 -63.47
C LEU A 319 1.76 -86.78 -64.60
N LEU A 320 2.67 -85.86 -64.93
CA LEU A 320 2.94 -85.33 -66.26
C LEU A 320 1.86 -84.39 -66.86
N ASN A 321 2.23 -83.10 -66.95
CA ASN A 321 2.26 -82.28 -68.18
C ASN A 321 1.91 -80.80 -67.90
N GLY A 322 2.94 -79.94 -67.80
CA GLY A 322 2.82 -78.48 -67.69
C GLY A 322 4.23 -77.86 -67.59
N PRO A 323 4.53 -76.79 -68.33
CA PRO A 323 5.87 -76.50 -68.85
C PRO A 323 6.88 -76.28 -67.73
N SER A 324 8.06 -76.89 -67.89
CA SER A 324 9.25 -76.59 -67.09
C SER A 324 9.43 -75.09 -67.00
N SER A 325 9.15 -74.52 -65.82
CA SER A 325 9.59 -73.17 -65.50
C SER A 325 11.11 -73.25 -65.39
N ASP A 326 11.73 -72.94 -66.50
CA ASP A 326 13.16 -72.78 -66.71
C ASP A 326 13.64 -71.66 -65.76
N TYR A 327 13.97 -72.03 -64.52
CA TYR A 327 14.84 -71.21 -63.68
C TYR A 327 16.23 -71.81 -63.85
N ASP A 328 16.96 -71.28 -64.82
CA ASP A 328 18.37 -71.54 -64.98
C ASP A 328 19.06 -71.04 -63.69
N PRO A 329 19.78 -71.89 -62.93
CA PRO A 329 20.54 -71.45 -61.76
C PRO A 329 21.48 -70.27 -62.07
N ASP A 330 21.91 -70.14 -63.33
CA ASP A 330 22.71 -69.01 -63.79
C ASP A 330 21.93 -67.69 -63.81
N ASP A 331 20.62 -67.71 -64.08
CA ASP A 331 19.76 -66.51 -64.05
C ASP A 331 19.47 -66.05 -62.61
N LEU A 332 19.27 -66.99 -61.70
CA LEU A 332 19.12 -66.69 -60.27
C LEU A 332 20.40 -66.07 -59.69
N GLN A 333 21.56 -66.57 -60.13
CA GLN A 333 22.86 -66.05 -59.73
C GLN A 333 23.16 -64.67 -60.36
N ARG A 334 22.73 -64.42 -61.60
CA ARG A 334 22.79 -63.09 -62.22
C ARG A 334 21.90 -62.08 -61.51
N GLU A 335 20.69 -62.47 -61.14
CA GLU A 335 19.76 -61.59 -60.42
C GLU A 335 20.27 -61.26 -59.01
N ALA A 336 20.79 -62.25 -58.28
CA ALA A 336 21.46 -62.04 -57.00
C ALA A 336 22.68 -61.12 -57.13
N SER A 337 23.48 -61.30 -58.18
CA SER A 337 24.66 -60.44 -58.46
C SER A 337 24.25 -59.00 -58.79
N LYS A 338 23.14 -58.81 -59.50
CA LYS A 338 22.56 -57.50 -59.80
C LYS A 338 22.06 -56.80 -58.54
N GLN A 339 21.31 -57.50 -57.70
CA GLN A 339 20.84 -56.95 -56.42
C GLN A 339 22.00 -56.59 -55.50
N LEU A 340 23.04 -57.43 -55.45
CA LEU A 340 24.26 -57.15 -54.69
C LEU A 340 24.97 -55.88 -55.20
N ALA A 341 25.05 -55.68 -56.53
CA ALA A 341 25.60 -54.48 -57.12
C ALA A 341 24.78 -53.23 -56.77
N ASP A 342 23.45 -53.32 -56.79
CA ASP A 342 22.55 -52.21 -56.41
C ASP A 342 22.69 -51.84 -54.93
N TYR A 343 22.77 -52.83 -54.03
CA TYR A 343 23.01 -52.58 -52.61
C TYR A 343 24.40 -52.00 -52.36
N LYS A 344 25.42 -52.46 -53.08
CA LYS A 344 26.77 -51.89 -52.99
C LYS A 344 26.80 -50.43 -53.43
N PHE A 345 26.09 -50.09 -54.51
CA PHE A 345 25.98 -48.71 -54.98
C PHE A 345 25.22 -47.83 -53.97
N ARG A 346 24.12 -48.32 -53.41
CA ARG A 346 23.37 -47.60 -52.36
C ARG A 346 24.20 -47.39 -51.10
N ALA A 347 24.96 -48.40 -50.69
CA ALA A 347 25.88 -48.30 -49.55
C ALA A 347 26.96 -47.24 -49.81
N GLN A 348 27.61 -47.27 -50.98
CA GLN A 348 28.62 -46.25 -51.34
C GLN A 348 28.04 -44.84 -51.38
N LYS A 349 26.82 -44.67 -51.88
CA LYS A 349 26.14 -43.38 -51.88
C LYS A 349 25.85 -42.89 -50.45
N ALA A 350 25.37 -43.78 -49.58
CA ALA A 350 25.15 -43.45 -48.17
C ALA A 350 26.45 -43.10 -47.45
N GLU A 351 27.55 -43.82 -47.73
CA GLU A 351 28.89 -43.50 -47.20
C GLU A 351 29.37 -42.12 -47.66
N GLN A 352 29.14 -41.76 -48.93
CA GLN A 352 29.46 -40.43 -49.44
C GLN A 352 28.63 -39.33 -48.73
N ASP A 353 27.32 -39.54 -48.58
CA ASP A 353 26.43 -38.60 -47.90
C ASP A 353 26.87 -38.41 -46.43
N VAL A 354 27.24 -39.49 -45.73
CA VAL A 354 27.79 -39.43 -44.37
C VAL A 354 29.06 -38.59 -44.32
N ALA A 355 29.99 -38.75 -45.27
CA ALA A 355 31.21 -37.96 -45.31
C ALA A 355 30.92 -36.47 -45.54
N THR A 356 29.93 -36.12 -46.37
CA THR A 356 29.53 -34.73 -46.57
C THR A 356 28.90 -34.12 -45.32
N LEU A 357 28.04 -34.88 -44.61
CA LEU A 357 27.43 -34.44 -43.36
C LEU A 357 28.46 -34.26 -42.24
N GLN A 358 29.47 -35.14 -42.16
CA GLN A 358 30.56 -34.96 -41.21
C GLN A 358 31.34 -33.67 -41.46
N ALA A 359 31.58 -33.32 -42.72
CA ALA A 359 32.24 -32.06 -43.07
C ALA A 359 31.39 -30.82 -42.70
N THR A 360 30.06 -30.89 -42.86
CA THR A 360 29.18 -29.77 -42.45
C THR A 360 29.13 -29.63 -40.93
N VAL A 361 29.05 -30.73 -40.19
CA VAL A 361 29.11 -30.74 -38.73
C VAL A 361 30.41 -30.12 -38.23
N ALA A 362 31.57 -30.54 -38.74
CA ALA A 362 32.86 -29.97 -38.33
C ALA A 362 32.94 -28.44 -38.58
N ARG A 363 32.34 -27.96 -39.66
CA ARG A 363 32.26 -26.52 -39.95
C ARG A 363 31.36 -25.78 -38.97
N LEU A 364 30.21 -26.36 -38.62
CA LEU A 364 29.27 -25.80 -37.65
C LEU A 364 29.88 -25.78 -36.24
N GLU A 365 30.54 -26.86 -35.82
CA GLU A 365 31.27 -26.92 -34.55
C GLU A 365 32.32 -25.80 -34.46
N SER A 366 33.10 -25.62 -35.53
CA SER A 366 34.07 -24.52 -35.60
C SER A 366 33.41 -23.13 -35.50
N GLN A 367 32.20 -22.98 -36.03
CA GLN A 367 31.43 -21.73 -35.95
C GLN A 367 30.87 -21.49 -34.54
N VAL A 368 30.38 -22.53 -33.88
CA VAL A 368 29.91 -22.48 -32.49
C VAL A 368 31.05 -22.06 -31.56
N ILE A 369 32.24 -22.65 -31.72
CA ILE A 369 33.42 -22.26 -30.93
C ILE A 369 33.72 -20.77 -31.12
N ARG A 370 33.75 -20.27 -32.36
CA ARG A 370 34.01 -18.85 -32.63
C ARG A 370 32.97 -17.93 -32.01
N TYR A 371 31.68 -18.25 -32.12
CA TYR A 371 30.62 -17.43 -31.53
C TYR A 371 30.64 -17.47 -30.01
N LYS A 372 30.93 -18.63 -29.42
CA LYS A 372 31.08 -18.77 -27.97
C LYS A 372 32.22 -17.88 -27.46
N THR A 373 33.40 -17.95 -28.07
CA THR A 373 34.53 -17.09 -27.69
C THR A 373 34.21 -15.61 -27.91
N ALA A 374 33.52 -15.24 -29.00
CA ALA A 374 33.11 -13.87 -29.23
C ALA A 374 32.12 -13.35 -28.16
N ALA A 375 31.18 -14.21 -27.73
CA ALA A 375 30.24 -13.89 -26.66
C ALA A 375 30.96 -13.71 -25.31
N GLU A 376 31.87 -14.62 -24.96
CA GLU A 376 32.69 -14.53 -23.74
C GLU A 376 33.51 -13.23 -23.68
N VAL A 377 34.13 -12.83 -24.81
CA VAL A 377 34.86 -11.56 -24.91
C VAL A 377 33.93 -10.36 -24.75
N SER A 378 32.73 -10.41 -25.34
CA SER A 378 31.73 -9.35 -25.20
C SER A 378 31.27 -9.21 -23.76
N GLU A 379 31.00 -10.32 -23.06
CA GLU A 379 30.60 -10.34 -21.65
C GLU A 379 31.67 -9.71 -20.76
N GLN A 380 32.95 -10.11 -20.94
CA GLN A 380 34.07 -9.50 -20.22
C GLN A 380 34.18 -7.99 -20.46
N SER A 381 33.94 -7.55 -21.70
CA SER A 381 33.94 -6.11 -22.02
C SER A 381 32.79 -5.35 -21.35
N GLU A 382 31.60 -5.96 -21.25
CA GLU A 382 30.45 -5.37 -20.56
C GLU A 382 30.69 -5.27 -19.05
N GLU A 383 31.30 -6.29 -18.44
CA GLU A 383 31.69 -6.27 -17.04
C GLU A 383 32.73 -5.18 -16.75
N ALA A 384 33.73 -5.00 -17.62
CA ALA A 384 34.71 -3.94 -17.50
C ALA A 384 34.04 -2.55 -17.55
N LEU A 385 33.12 -2.33 -18.48
CA LEU A 385 32.36 -1.07 -18.59
C LEU A 385 31.45 -0.84 -17.37
N LYS A 386 30.85 -1.90 -16.80
CA LYS A 386 30.08 -1.80 -15.55
C LYS A 386 30.95 -1.38 -14.38
N LEU A 387 32.18 -1.91 -14.28
CA LEU A 387 33.14 -1.51 -13.26
C LEU A 387 33.59 -0.07 -13.44
N GLU A 388 33.90 0.35 -14.66
CA GLU A 388 34.28 1.73 -14.99
C GLU A 388 33.14 2.71 -14.68
N LYS A 389 31.90 2.39 -15.07
CA LYS A 389 30.71 3.19 -14.74
C LYS A 389 30.57 3.38 -13.22
N ARG A 390 30.73 2.31 -12.44
CA ARG A 390 30.68 2.40 -10.96
C ARG A 390 31.83 3.22 -10.40
N LYS A 391 33.01 3.21 -11.05
CA LYS A 391 34.15 4.03 -10.64
C LYS A 391 33.89 5.51 -10.91
N LEU A 392 33.46 5.86 -12.13
CA LEU A 392 33.12 7.23 -12.50
C LEU A 392 31.99 7.80 -11.65
N GLN A 393 30.95 7.03 -11.35
CA GLN A 393 29.88 7.48 -10.44
C GLN A 393 30.39 7.81 -9.03
N ARG A 394 31.41 7.10 -8.53
CA ARG A 394 32.05 7.42 -7.24
C ARG A 394 32.93 8.67 -7.35
N GLU A 395 33.66 8.83 -8.45
CA GLU A 395 34.46 10.02 -8.72
C GLU A 395 33.58 11.27 -8.85
N ASP A 396 32.45 11.20 -9.57
CA ASP A 396 31.46 12.29 -9.67
C ASP A 396 30.86 12.65 -8.31
N SER A 397 30.50 11.63 -7.52
CA SER A 397 29.97 11.86 -6.16
C SER A 397 31.01 12.52 -5.25
N ASN A 398 32.27 12.10 -5.34
CA ASN A 398 33.37 12.69 -4.57
C ASN A 398 33.71 14.11 -5.04
N ASN A 399 33.78 14.36 -6.35
CA ASN A 399 34.03 15.70 -6.89
C ASN A 399 32.90 16.67 -6.51
N SER A 400 31.64 16.23 -6.57
CA SER A 400 30.52 17.05 -6.10
C SER A 400 30.65 17.39 -4.61
N LEU A 401 31.13 16.44 -3.79
CA LEU A 401 31.37 16.66 -2.37
C LEU A 401 32.53 17.63 -2.12
N THR A 402 33.61 17.54 -2.89
CA THR A 402 34.74 18.46 -2.78
C THR A 402 34.36 19.88 -3.22
N ASP A 403 33.57 20.01 -4.28
CA ASP A 403 33.09 21.31 -4.76
C ASP A 403 32.21 21.98 -3.69
N ILE A 404 31.30 21.22 -3.05
CA ILE A 404 30.49 21.71 -1.92
C ILE A 404 31.39 22.15 -0.76
N SER A 405 32.39 21.35 -0.38
CA SER A 405 33.31 21.75 0.71
C SER A 405 34.11 23.01 0.38
N SER A 406 34.53 23.18 -0.88
CA SER A 406 35.28 24.38 -1.31
C SER A 406 34.41 25.64 -1.30
N ILE A 407 33.12 25.49 -1.63
CA ILE A 407 32.14 26.58 -1.56
C ILE A 407 31.88 26.96 -0.10
N ASP A 408 31.71 25.97 0.78
CA ASP A 408 31.47 26.19 2.21
C ASP A 408 32.68 26.85 2.90
N ASP A 409 33.90 26.44 2.54
CA ASP A 409 35.14 27.08 2.98
C ASP A 409 35.22 28.53 2.46
N SER A 410 34.91 28.77 1.19
CA SER A 410 34.91 30.12 0.58
C SER A 410 33.86 31.06 1.21
N VAL A 411 32.69 30.54 1.55
CA VAL A 411 31.60 31.28 2.22
C VAL A 411 31.97 31.57 3.67
N SER A 412 32.60 30.62 4.36
CA SER A 412 33.09 30.79 5.73
C SER A 412 34.20 31.85 5.80
N GLU A 413 35.12 31.85 4.84
CA GLU A 413 36.21 32.83 4.74
C GLU A 413 35.68 34.23 4.40
N ALA A 414 34.64 34.35 3.57
CA ALA A 414 33.98 35.61 3.26
C ALA A 414 33.18 36.22 4.44
N ASN A 415 32.66 35.39 5.35
CA ASN A 415 31.95 35.83 6.55
C ASN A 415 32.90 36.18 7.73
N SER A 416 34.21 35.94 7.59
CA SER A 416 35.22 36.23 8.61
C SER A 416 35.92 37.60 8.44
N TYR A 417 35.56 38.37 7.41
CA TYR A 417 35.97 39.77 7.19
C TYR A 417 34.78 40.71 7.45
#